data_AF-A0A7M5XDU3-F1
#
_entry.id   AF-A0A7M5XDU3-F1
#
_cell.length_a   1.000
_cell.length_b   1.000
_cell.length_c   1.000
_cell.angle_alpha   90.00
_cell.angle_beta   90.00
_cell.angle_gamma   90.00
#
_symmetry.space_group_name_H-M   'P 1'
#
loop_
_entity.id
_entity.type
_entity.pdbx_description
1 polymer ?
#
loop_
_entity_poly.entity_id
_entity_poly.type
_entity_poly.pdbx_seq_one_letter_code
_entity_poly.pdbx_strand_id
1 'polypeptide(L)'
;MNCHQIVELESSRPIMGMLRRLLFISLLIYIVQSHKLAKRSTPSYRVEGCFRSAPGGGKSQNMGHSASNVRCQDICRDHGYILAATKGTMCHCRNIYPQGRKVADSQCRTRCRSWLSCNNAQECCGGSQAYTVSVVGNIDVAKQVLRRIAHKWQVSTHYRKHMRNFVNKPQFRHVEADWWRSFDVKGWSNCPDGTYMTGVWRNNNNQDNDGIHLIELAECKSAAAHLFSAGKGDQDCYKLDIWKTWDSKNWATCKAGYYMSGIYNTEGHRLHNIEEFHCCRPKSQHKSWGSCYNHDAWVSLNDKGWTKCNNGYYMVGMYRNDCNNLWCIEEFKCCQMGSYNQDSYVDKPIITIKTMGTDGRLKECTMDAMDKTPESKTYSCKAVSSRQNILKLDAVEFKVEDKTQPTTAKPERVKNFKPVICSASNNAYTCTKTLKTAIQTTTSLVIGTGFQMGVSVSNTVGVSAEAFGVSASSEFSVQVSASTSFNVERTKSKTITVEDETKVDVKVPAHKQIMIDLLRKKVDIIYKWKGIFRLLGKYKLSWSNGDQTTQDITTVLSGTNRDMYAFGTWNYPGTDVLQVLVTDQYGNKKTECQHKTGSKKDCSVAGL
;
A
#
# COMPACT_ATOMS: atom_id res chain seq x y z
N MET A 1 26.93 63.90 -1.81
CA MET A 1 28.11 64.38 -2.57
C MET A 1 28.82 63.16 -3.12
N ASN A 2 28.87 63.09 -4.45
CA ASN A 2 29.52 62.05 -5.25
C ASN A 2 31.04 62.16 -5.18
N CYS A 3 31.70 61.01 -5.28
CA CYS A 3 32.81 60.71 -6.19
C CYS A 3 32.95 59.17 -6.19
N HIS A 4 32.46 58.45 -7.21
CA HIS A 4 33.17 58.11 -8.46
C HIS A 4 34.62 57.64 -8.25
N GLN A 5 35.16 56.60 -8.88
CA GLN A 5 34.71 55.44 -9.68
C GLN A 5 36.04 54.77 -10.14
N ILE A 6 36.01 53.49 -10.55
CA ILE A 6 36.80 52.94 -11.70
C ILE A 6 38.33 52.79 -11.48
N VAL A 7 39.06 51.72 -11.85
CA VAL A 7 38.83 50.43 -12.53
C VAL A 7 40.07 49.57 -12.26
N GLU A 8 39.87 48.27 -12.07
CA GLU A 8 40.91 47.23 -12.13
C GLU A 8 41.19 46.84 -13.59
N LEU A 9 42.47 46.68 -13.97
CA LEU A 9 42.86 45.78 -15.05
C LEU A 9 44.21 45.09 -14.74
N GLU A 10 44.12 43.77 -14.67
CA GLU A 10 45.10 42.72 -15.01
C GLU A 10 46.49 42.71 -14.33
N SER A 11 46.79 41.62 -13.58
CA SER A 11 47.60 40.52 -14.13
C SER A 11 47.75 39.34 -13.15
N SER A 12 48.05 38.17 -13.72
CA SER A 12 48.95 37.15 -13.13
C SER A 12 48.42 36.00 -12.26
N ARG A 13 48.07 34.92 -12.98
CA ARG A 13 48.50 33.51 -12.78
C ARG A 13 47.83 32.58 -11.75
N PRO A 14 47.78 31.27 -12.07
CA PRO A 14 46.72 30.35 -11.65
C PRO A 14 47.27 29.17 -10.85
N ILE A 15 47.23 29.22 -9.51
CA ILE A 15 47.58 28.05 -8.68
C ILE A 15 46.57 27.81 -7.54
N MET A 16 45.58 28.70 -7.35
CA MET A 16 44.60 28.60 -6.25
C MET A 16 43.23 28.00 -6.65
N GLY A 17 43.12 27.41 -7.84
CA GLY A 17 41.87 26.80 -8.35
C GLY A 17 41.72 25.30 -8.04
N MET A 18 42.83 24.57 -7.85
CA MET A 18 42.80 23.13 -7.61
C MET A 18 42.64 22.78 -6.12
N LEU A 19 43.24 23.56 -5.21
CA LEU A 19 43.06 23.35 -3.76
C LEU A 19 41.65 23.70 -3.26
N ARG A 20 40.98 24.72 -3.84
CA ARG A 20 39.59 25.04 -3.50
C ARG A 20 38.60 23.98 -4.00
N ARG A 21 38.85 23.33 -5.15
CA ARG A 21 38.02 22.22 -5.63
C ARG A 21 38.21 20.94 -4.80
N LEU A 22 39.44 20.66 -4.35
CA LEU A 22 39.70 19.51 -3.46
C LEU A 22 39.09 19.69 -2.07
N LEU A 23 39.12 20.91 -1.51
CA LEU A 23 38.48 21.24 -0.22
C LEU A 23 36.94 21.26 -0.29
N PHE A 24 36.35 21.67 -1.43
CA PHE A 24 34.89 21.58 -1.62
C PHE A 24 34.43 20.15 -1.88
N ILE A 25 35.21 19.31 -2.58
CA ILE A 25 34.88 17.90 -2.79
C ILE A 25 35.04 17.10 -1.48
N SER A 26 36.03 17.40 -0.63
CA SER A 26 36.15 16.76 0.68
C SER A 26 35.05 17.20 1.65
N LEU A 27 34.58 18.46 1.59
CA LEU A 27 33.42 18.92 2.37
C LEU A 27 32.10 18.33 1.84
N LEU A 28 31.94 18.15 0.52
CA LEU A 28 30.81 17.43 -0.07
C LEU A 28 30.85 15.93 0.24
N ILE A 29 32.02 15.30 0.31
CA ILE A 29 32.14 13.90 0.76
C ILE A 29 31.81 13.77 2.25
N TYR A 30 32.15 14.76 3.08
CA TYR A 30 31.76 14.79 4.50
C TYR A 30 30.25 15.07 4.70
N ILE A 31 29.65 15.93 3.88
CA ILE A 31 28.19 16.21 3.90
C ILE A 31 27.39 15.05 3.26
N VAL A 32 27.97 14.30 2.30
CA VAL A 32 27.37 13.07 1.76
C VAL A 32 27.54 11.87 2.71
N GLN A 33 28.56 11.88 3.57
CA GLN A 33 28.72 10.88 4.65
C GLN A 33 27.85 11.17 5.88
N SER A 34 27.41 12.41 6.12
CA SER A 34 26.48 12.73 7.22
C SER A 34 24.99 12.45 6.90
N HIS A 35 24.65 12.14 5.64
CA HIS A 35 23.30 11.72 5.24
C HIS A 35 23.11 10.20 5.07
N LYS A 36 24.06 9.36 5.49
CA LYS A 36 23.83 7.93 5.66
C LYS A 36 23.52 7.60 7.12
N LEU A 37 22.26 7.24 7.33
CA LEU A 37 21.67 6.66 8.55
C LEU A 37 21.50 7.66 9.71
N ALA A 38 20.71 8.70 9.49
CA ALA A 38 19.65 8.94 10.46
C ALA A 38 18.84 7.64 10.52
N LYS A 39 19.16 6.74 11.46
CA LYS A 39 18.27 5.65 11.85
C LYS A 39 16.94 6.33 12.12
N ARG A 40 16.00 6.20 11.18
CA ARG A 40 14.61 6.59 11.38
C ARG A 40 14.26 5.96 12.72
N SER A 41 14.10 6.77 13.78
CA SER A 41 13.84 6.25 15.13
C SER A 41 12.46 5.62 15.05
N THR A 42 12.43 4.36 14.65
CA THR A 42 11.18 3.70 14.36
C THR A 42 10.59 3.41 15.72
N PRO A 43 9.38 3.90 16.03
CA PRO A 43 8.77 3.64 17.33
C PRO A 43 8.80 2.13 17.56
N SER A 44 9.53 1.67 18.58
CA SER A 44 9.52 0.26 18.94
C SER A 44 8.17 -0.01 19.59
N TYR A 45 7.33 -0.81 18.94
CA TYR A 45 6.01 -1.11 19.47
C TYR A 45 6.07 -2.25 20.48
N ARG A 46 5.08 -2.30 21.37
CA ARG A 46 5.03 -3.24 22.50
C ARG A 46 5.23 -4.70 22.04
N VAL A 47 6.09 -5.41 22.77
CA VAL A 47 6.17 -6.88 22.72
C VAL A 47 5.11 -7.43 23.66
N GLU A 48 4.24 -8.30 23.14
CA GLU A 48 3.15 -8.90 23.91
C GLU A 48 3.65 -10.00 24.85
N GLY A 49 4.74 -10.67 24.46
CA GLY A 49 5.46 -11.63 25.27
C GLY A 49 5.92 -12.85 24.48
N CYS A 50 6.26 -13.90 25.22
CA CYS A 50 6.75 -15.17 24.69
C CYS A 50 5.63 -16.20 24.53
N PHE A 51 5.58 -16.92 23.40
CA PHE A 51 4.52 -17.91 23.09
C PHE A 51 5.12 -19.19 22.49
N ARG A 52 4.55 -20.37 22.81
CA ARG A 52 5.05 -21.67 22.28
C ARG A 52 4.80 -21.88 20.78
N SER A 53 3.73 -21.30 20.26
CA SER A 53 3.32 -21.45 18.87
C SER A 53 3.36 -20.10 18.16
N ALA A 54 3.80 -20.09 16.90
CA ALA A 54 3.52 -18.95 16.03
C ALA A 54 2.00 -18.79 15.87
N PRO A 55 1.49 -17.56 15.70
CA PRO A 55 0.12 -17.39 15.27
C PRO A 55 -0.10 -18.03 13.89
N GLY A 56 -1.26 -18.64 13.63
CA GLY A 56 -1.55 -19.38 12.38
C GLY A 56 -1.77 -18.49 11.14
N GLY A 57 -1.59 -19.05 9.93
CA GLY A 57 -1.79 -18.37 8.63
C GLY A 57 -0.67 -17.38 8.25
N GLY A 58 -0.88 -16.49 7.28
CA GLY A 58 -0.01 -15.31 7.02
C GLY A 58 1.33 -15.53 6.30
N LYS A 59 2.20 -14.49 6.31
CA LYS A 59 3.48 -14.45 5.57
C LYS A 59 4.68 -14.72 6.48
N SER A 60 5.66 -15.48 6.02
CA SER A 60 6.93 -15.67 6.75
C SER A 60 8.10 -15.27 5.86
N GLN A 61 9.13 -14.65 6.42
CA GLN A 61 10.35 -14.30 5.69
C GLN A 61 11.59 -14.34 6.57
N ASN A 62 12.73 -14.68 5.98
CA ASN A 62 14.03 -14.63 6.65
C ASN A 62 14.58 -13.20 6.60
N MET A 63 14.98 -12.65 7.75
CA MET A 63 15.54 -11.30 7.88
C MET A 63 17.07 -11.25 7.81
N GLY A 64 17.74 -12.40 7.79
CA GLY A 64 19.20 -12.50 7.72
C GLY A 64 19.91 -11.83 8.91
N HIS A 65 21.03 -11.16 8.64
CA HIS A 65 21.88 -10.52 9.65
C HIS A 65 21.20 -9.36 10.40
N SER A 66 20.25 -8.71 9.75
CA SER A 66 19.48 -7.59 10.28
C SER A 66 18.27 -8.00 11.12
N ALA A 67 18.13 -9.28 11.46
CA ALA A 67 17.01 -9.80 12.23
C ALA A 67 16.87 -9.10 13.59
N SER A 68 15.70 -8.49 13.81
CA SER A 68 15.25 -7.89 15.07
C SER A 68 13.73 -7.88 15.14
N ASN A 69 13.18 -7.70 16.35
CA ASN A 69 11.74 -7.52 16.53
C ASN A 69 11.22 -6.26 15.82
N VAL A 70 11.95 -5.14 15.90
CA VAL A 70 11.60 -3.88 15.21
C VAL A 70 11.54 -4.08 13.70
N ARG A 71 12.56 -4.73 13.11
CA ARG A 71 12.53 -5.03 11.67
C ARG A 71 11.34 -5.90 11.29
N CYS A 72 11.03 -6.92 12.10
CA CYS A 72 9.87 -7.77 11.84
C CYS A 72 8.55 -6.99 11.95
N GLN A 73 8.42 -6.10 12.94
CA GLN A 73 7.28 -5.18 13.05
C GLN A 73 7.14 -4.32 11.80
N ASP A 74 8.23 -3.76 11.28
CA ASP A 74 8.21 -2.91 10.08
C ASP A 74 7.77 -3.67 8.85
N ILE A 75 8.30 -4.87 8.65
CA ILE A 75 7.90 -5.78 7.56
C ILE A 75 6.39 -6.07 7.65
N CYS A 76 5.93 -6.47 8.83
CA CYS A 76 4.54 -6.87 9.02
C CYS A 76 3.60 -5.68 8.89
N ARG A 77 3.96 -4.51 9.43
CA ARG A 77 3.24 -3.24 9.25
C ARG A 77 3.16 -2.85 7.78
N ASP A 78 4.27 -2.92 7.05
CA ASP A 78 4.31 -2.58 5.63
C ASP A 78 3.50 -3.57 4.79
N HIS A 79 3.27 -4.80 5.26
CA HIS A 79 2.37 -5.76 4.63
C HIS A 79 0.93 -5.76 5.20
N GLY A 80 0.60 -4.84 6.10
CA GLY A 80 -0.75 -4.70 6.66
C GLY A 80 -1.17 -5.83 7.59
N TYR A 81 -0.22 -6.52 8.22
CA TYR A 81 -0.49 -7.51 9.25
C TYR A 81 -0.51 -6.87 10.63
N ILE A 82 -1.36 -7.39 11.53
CA ILE A 82 -1.52 -6.80 12.86
C ILE A 82 -0.52 -7.29 13.91
N LEU A 83 0.14 -8.41 13.65
CA LEU A 83 1.11 -9.01 14.55
C LEU A 83 2.37 -9.41 13.81
N ALA A 84 3.49 -9.27 14.51
CA ALA A 84 4.79 -9.78 14.13
C ALA A 84 5.22 -10.84 15.15
N ALA A 85 5.85 -11.91 14.69
CA ALA A 85 6.44 -12.92 15.56
C ALA A 85 7.82 -13.32 15.05
N THR A 86 8.81 -13.38 15.95
CA THR A 86 10.18 -13.75 15.61
C THR A 86 10.60 -15.08 16.24
N LYS A 87 11.42 -15.82 15.49
CA LYS A 87 12.15 -17.00 15.96
C LYS A 87 13.51 -17.06 15.26
N GLY A 88 14.56 -16.68 15.98
CA GLY A 88 15.89 -16.48 15.40
C GLY A 88 15.87 -15.39 14.33
N THR A 89 16.21 -15.75 13.07
CA THR A 89 16.18 -14.81 11.94
C THR A 89 14.85 -14.78 11.19
N MET A 90 13.91 -15.65 11.55
CA MET A 90 12.61 -15.73 10.88
C MET A 90 11.64 -14.70 11.45
N CYS A 91 10.95 -14.00 10.55
CA CYS A 91 9.85 -13.09 10.83
C CYS A 91 8.55 -13.68 10.30
N HIS A 92 7.51 -13.64 11.12
CA HIS A 92 6.18 -14.17 10.82
C HIS A 92 5.13 -13.08 11.02
N CYS A 93 4.43 -12.71 9.95
CA CYS A 93 3.38 -11.69 9.95
C CYS A 93 2.01 -12.33 9.96
N ARG A 94 1.14 -11.95 10.91
CA ARG A 94 -0.12 -12.65 11.19
C ARG A 94 -1.27 -11.70 11.50
N ASN A 95 -2.49 -12.17 11.23
CA ASN A 95 -3.75 -11.50 11.57
C ASN A 95 -4.56 -12.25 12.62
N ILE A 96 -3.97 -13.26 13.27
CA ILE A 96 -4.62 -14.12 14.24
C ILE A 96 -3.76 -14.10 15.50
N TYR A 97 -4.41 -14.11 16.68
CA TYR A 97 -3.71 -14.18 17.96
C TYR A 97 -3.06 -15.56 18.13
N PRO A 98 -1.90 -15.68 18.83
CA PRO A 98 -1.34 -16.99 19.16
C PRO A 98 -2.33 -17.84 19.96
N GLN A 99 -2.62 -19.06 19.50
CA GLN A 99 -3.54 -19.97 20.19
C GLN A 99 -2.94 -20.60 21.47
N GLY A 100 -1.61 -20.58 21.62
CA GLY A 100 -0.91 -21.15 22.79
C GLY A 100 -0.89 -20.24 24.03
N ARG A 101 -0.69 -20.83 25.21
CA ARG A 101 -0.47 -20.09 26.46
C ARG A 101 0.78 -19.21 26.35
N LYS A 102 0.68 -17.96 26.82
CA LYS A 102 1.86 -17.13 27.08
C LYS A 102 2.77 -17.89 28.05
N VAL A 103 4.04 -18.00 27.71
CA VAL A 103 5.07 -18.62 28.54
C VAL A 103 5.92 -17.55 29.22
N ALA A 104 6.72 -17.96 30.20
CA ALA A 104 7.68 -17.08 30.85
C ALA A 104 8.63 -16.47 29.81
N ASP A 105 8.95 -15.19 29.95
CA ASP A 105 9.84 -14.48 29.04
C ASP A 105 11.25 -15.10 29.00
N SER A 106 11.62 -15.88 30.01
CA SER A 106 12.82 -16.71 30.05
C SER A 106 12.91 -17.76 28.93
N GLN A 107 11.80 -18.12 28.29
CA GLN A 107 11.80 -19.01 27.13
C GLN A 107 12.14 -18.29 25.82
N CYS A 108 12.06 -16.96 25.78
CA CYS A 108 12.42 -16.15 24.63
C CYS A 108 13.79 -15.48 24.86
N ARG A 109 14.85 -16.28 24.98
CA ARG A 109 16.22 -15.81 25.25
C ARG A 109 17.15 -15.83 24.04
N THR A 110 16.65 -16.18 22.86
CA THR A 110 17.46 -16.17 21.64
C THR A 110 17.72 -14.73 21.22
N ARG A 111 18.97 -14.29 21.34
CA ARG A 111 19.42 -12.98 20.85
C ARG A 111 19.11 -12.79 19.37
N CYS A 112 18.50 -11.64 19.05
CA CYS A 112 18.34 -11.18 17.68
C CYS A 112 19.70 -10.95 17.01
N ARG A 113 19.87 -11.37 15.74
CA ARG A 113 21.19 -11.34 15.07
C ARG A 113 21.79 -9.92 14.95
N SER A 114 20.96 -8.88 14.90
CA SER A 114 21.41 -7.49 14.81
C SER A 114 21.77 -6.82 16.15
N TRP A 115 21.66 -7.52 17.28
CA TRP A 115 21.82 -6.96 18.64
C TRP A 115 22.90 -7.70 19.41
N LEU A 116 23.68 -7.04 20.26
CA LEU A 116 24.81 -7.67 20.98
C LEU A 116 24.39 -8.55 22.17
N SER A 117 23.23 -8.30 22.76
CA SER A 117 22.68 -9.03 23.91
C SER A 117 21.17 -9.25 23.75
N CYS A 118 20.55 -9.91 24.73
CA CYS A 118 19.10 -10.12 24.85
C CYS A 118 18.68 -9.71 26.26
N ASN A 119 18.80 -8.40 26.53
CA ASN A 119 18.55 -7.84 27.87
C ASN A 119 17.13 -7.29 27.99
N ASN A 120 16.49 -6.98 26.86
CA ASN A 120 15.09 -6.56 26.81
C ASN A 120 14.33 -7.28 25.69
N ALA A 121 13.00 -7.19 25.74
CA ALA A 121 12.11 -7.92 24.84
C ALA A 121 12.31 -7.58 23.35
N GLN A 122 12.87 -6.43 22.98
CA GLN A 122 13.12 -6.06 21.57
C GLN A 122 14.37 -6.72 20.99
N GLU A 123 15.31 -7.10 21.85
CA GLU A 123 16.58 -7.72 21.52
C GLU A 123 16.50 -9.25 21.46
N CYS A 124 15.39 -9.81 21.93
CA CYS A 124 15.17 -11.25 22.04
C CYS A 124 14.21 -11.76 20.98
N CYS A 125 14.73 -12.47 19.98
CA CYS A 125 14.01 -13.01 18.83
C CYS A 125 13.55 -14.46 19.07
N GLY A 126 12.69 -14.67 20.06
CA GLY A 126 12.13 -15.97 20.40
C GLY A 126 13.08 -16.88 21.18
N GLY A 127 12.85 -18.19 21.06
CA GLY A 127 13.59 -19.26 21.72
C GLY A 127 13.62 -20.53 20.87
N SER A 128 14.23 -21.61 21.38
CA SER A 128 14.26 -22.91 20.70
C SER A 128 12.86 -23.44 20.38
N GLN A 129 11.93 -23.27 21.32
CA GLN A 129 10.51 -23.68 21.21
C GLN A 129 9.53 -22.54 21.46
N ALA A 130 9.97 -21.29 21.32
CA ALA A 130 9.13 -20.14 21.58
C ALA A 130 9.33 -19.01 20.57
N TYR A 131 8.31 -18.18 20.45
CA TYR A 131 8.23 -17.02 19.56
C TYR A 131 8.06 -15.77 20.40
N THR A 132 8.82 -14.72 20.08
CA THR A 132 8.54 -13.39 20.61
C THR A 132 7.47 -12.76 19.73
N VAL A 133 6.30 -12.45 20.29
CA VAL A 133 5.16 -11.86 19.55
C VAL A 133 5.03 -10.39 19.92
N SER A 134 4.83 -9.55 18.92
CA SER A 134 4.69 -8.11 19.10
C SER A 134 3.61 -7.51 18.20
N VAL A 135 3.04 -6.40 18.68
CA VAL A 135 2.18 -5.55 17.86
C VAL A 135 3.04 -4.72 16.91
N VAL A 136 2.46 -4.28 15.79
CA VAL A 136 3.22 -3.59 14.73
C VAL A 136 2.99 -2.07 14.69
N GLY A 137 2.02 -1.56 15.46
CA GLY A 137 1.69 -0.14 15.51
C GLY A 137 0.60 0.27 14.53
N ASN A 138 0.65 1.50 14.01
CA ASN A 138 -0.32 1.97 13.02
C ASN A 138 0.04 1.48 11.62
N ILE A 139 -0.85 0.78 10.93
CA ILE A 139 -0.69 0.41 9.52
C ILE A 139 -1.19 1.54 8.60
N ASP A 140 -0.51 1.71 7.45
CA ASP A 140 -0.96 2.61 6.39
C ASP A 140 -2.00 1.90 5.50
N VAL A 141 -3.27 2.09 5.83
CA VAL A 141 -4.38 1.44 5.11
C VAL A 141 -4.41 1.84 3.65
N ALA A 142 -4.14 3.11 3.31
CA ALA A 142 -4.20 3.58 1.94
C ALA A 142 -3.16 2.85 1.07
N LYS A 143 -1.93 2.72 1.58
CA LYS A 143 -0.87 1.92 0.93
C LYS A 143 -1.29 0.46 0.75
N GLN A 144 -1.87 -0.17 1.77
CA GLN A 144 -2.29 -1.56 1.68
C GLN A 144 -3.39 -1.79 0.64
N VAL A 145 -4.38 -0.89 0.57
CA VAL A 145 -5.47 -0.99 -0.41
C VAL A 145 -4.92 -0.87 -1.82
N LEU A 146 -4.10 0.15 -2.07
CA LEU A 146 -3.50 0.37 -3.39
C LEU A 146 -2.66 -0.84 -3.83
N ARG A 147 -1.87 -1.43 -2.94
CA ARG A 147 -1.13 -2.68 -3.24
C ARG A 147 -2.05 -3.84 -3.61
N ARG A 148 -3.18 -4.01 -2.91
CA ARG A 148 -4.14 -5.09 -3.21
C ARG A 148 -4.78 -4.89 -4.58
N ILE A 149 -5.15 -3.65 -4.93
CA ILE A 149 -5.71 -3.32 -6.25
C ILE A 149 -4.65 -3.51 -7.34
N ALA A 150 -3.43 -3.02 -7.13
CA ALA A 150 -2.29 -3.18 -8.06
C ALA A 150 -1.98 -4.66 -8.29
N HIS A 151 -1.91 -5.46 -7.22
CA HIS A 151 -1.71 -6.90 -7.34
C HIS A 151 -2.83 -7.55 -8.16
N LYS A 152 -4.10 -7.19 -7.94
CA LYS A 152 -5.22 -7.68 -8.77
C LYS A 152 -5.07 -7.29 -10.23
N TRP A 153 -4.65 -6.06 -10.52
CA TRP A 153 -4.31 -5.61 -11.87
C TRP A 153 -3.24 -6.49 -12.51
N GLN A 154 -2.17 -6.81 -11.78
CA GLN A 154 -1.05 -7.59 -12.28
C GLN A 154 -1.42 -9.06 -12.56
N VAL A 155 -2.24 -9.68 -11.71
CA VAL A 155 -2.49 -11.14 -11.78
C VAL A 155 -3.81 -11.53 -12.45
N SER A 156 -4.80 -10.63 -12.55
CA SER A 156 -6.12 -10.97 -13.10
C SER A 156 -6.33 -10.39 -14.49
N THR A 157 -6.27 -11.26 -15.51
CA THR A 157 -6.60 -10.91 -16.90
C THR A 157 -8.06 -10.49 -17.06
N HIS A 158 -8.99 -11.13 -16.34
CA HIS A 158 -10.40 -10.77 -16.33
C HIS A 158 -10.61 -9.32 -15.86
N TYR A 159 -10.00 -8.96 -14.72
CA TYR A 159 -10.11 -7.60 -14.19
C TYR A 159 -9.54 -6.55 -15.16
N ARG A 160 -8.37 -6.81 -15.76
CA ARG A 160 -7.81 -5.92 -16.80
C ARG A 160 -8.74 -5.79 -18.01
N LYS A 161 -9.29 -6.91 -18.51
CA LYS A 161 -10.22 -6.91 -19.66
C LYS A 161 -11.50 -6.15 -19.35
N HIS A 162 -12.08 -6.37 -18.17
CA HIS A 162 -13.24 -5.63 -17.70
C HIS A 162 -12.96 -4.13 -17.67
N MET A 163 -11.79 -3.73 -17.13
CA MET A 163 -11.42 -2.33 -17.03
C MET A 163 -11.15 -1.64 -18.37
N ARG A 164 -10.60 -2.37 -19.34
CA ARG A 164 -10.39 -1.86 -20.71
C ARG A 164 -11.69 -1.45 -21.41
N ASN A 165 -12.83 -1.99 -21.01
CA ASN A 165 -14.12 -1.61 -21.60
C ASN A 165 -14.54 -0.17 -21.23
N PHE A 166 -13.89 0.45 -20.24
CA PHE A 166 -14.14 1.84 -19.84
C PHE A 166 -13.15 2.83 -20.45
N VAL A 167 -12.20 2.37 -21.26
CA VAL A 167 -11.17 3.20 -21.88
C VAL A 167 -11.55 3.43 -23.33
N ASN A 168 -11.42 4.66 -23.81
CA ASN A 168 -11.70 4.98 -25.20
C ASN A 168 -10.62 4.36 -26.08
N LYS A 169 -11.03 3.58 -27.07
CA LYS A 169 -10.09 3.09 -28.08
C LYS A 169 -9.54 4.29 -28.86
N PRO A 170 -8.25 4.33 -29.21
CA PRO A 170 -7.71 5.38 -30.07
C PRO A 170 -8.56 5.53 -31.33
N GLN A 171 -8.86 6.77 -31.70
CA GLN A 171 -9.64 7.04 -32.91
C GLN A 171 -8.88 6.52 -34.13
N PHE A 172 -9.62 5.85 -35.02
CA PHE A 172 -9.07 5.40 -36.28
C PHE A 172 -8.76 6.60 -37.16
N ARG A 173 -7.50 6.76 -37.54
CA ARG A 173 -7.04 7.85 -38.40
C ARG A 173 -6.82 7.30 -39.80
N HIS A 174 -7.38 7.99 -40.79
CA HIS A 174 -7.15 7.74 -42.21
C HIS A 174 -6.65 9.04 -42.85
N VAL A 175 -5.51 8.98 -43.54
CA VAL A 175 -4.88 10.12 -44.20
C VAL A 175 -4.38 9.69 -45.55
N GLU A 176 -4.59 10.52 -46.57
CA GLU A 176 -3.89 10.43 -47.84
C GLU A 176 -2.67 11.34 -47.73
N ALA A 177 -1.47 10.75 -47.67
CA ALA A 177 -0.23 11.49 -47.59
C ALA A 177 0.12 12.04 -48.98
N ASP A 178 0.30 13.35 -49.07
CA ASP A 178 0.70 14.05 -50.29
C ASP A 178 2.19 13.82 -50.57
N TRP A 179 2.48 13.10 -51.64
CA TRP A 179 3.83 12.77 -52.09
C TRP A 179 4.22 13.48 -53.40
N TRP A 180 3.38 14.39 -53.91
CA TRP A 180 3.54 15.07 -55.21
C TRP A 180 4.85 15.82 -55.41
N ARG A 181 5.53 16.14 -54.31
CA ARG A 181 6.85 16.78 -54.35
C ARG A 181 7.94 15.93 -53.74
N SER A 182 7.59 15.11 -52.75
CA SER A 182 8.58 14.38 -51.96
C SER A 182 9.08 13.12 -52.66
N PHE A 183 8.34 12.60 -53.64
CA PHE A 183 8.73 11.40 -54.39
C PHE A 183 9.36 11.72 -55.76
N ASP A 184 9.21 12.96 -56.23
CA ASP A 184 9.85 13.50 -57.45
C ASP A 184 11.34 13.83 -57.27
N VAL A 185 11.76 14.01 -56.02
CA VAL A 185 13.13 14.35 -55.64
C VAL A 185 13.69 13.26 -54.74
N LYS A 186 15.03 13.16 -54.68
CA LYS A 186 15.70 12.28 -53.73
C LYS A 186 15.28 12.61 -52.31
N GLY A 187 14.78 11.61 -51.58
CA GLY A 187 14.29 11.84 -50.24
C GLY A 187 13.34 10.78 -49.73
N TRP A 188 12.77 11.07 -48.57
CA TRP A 188 11.75 10.24 -47.95
C TRP A 188 10.37 10.80 -48.25
N SER A 189 9.49 9.92 -48.72
CA SER A 189 8.05 10.13 -48.71
C SER A 189 7.43 9.26 -47.63
N ASN A 190 6.86 9.88 -46.59
CA ASN A 190 6.38 9.18 -45.39
C ASN A 190 4.87 9.35 -45.19
N CYS A 191 4.26 8.35 -44.57
CA CYS A 191 3.00 8.51 -43.87
C CYS A 191 3.18 9.38 -42.61
N PRO A 192 2.12 10.05 -42.13
CA PRO A 192 2.14 10.75 -40.85
C PRO A 192 2.51 9.83 -39.68
N ASP A 193 3.16 10.40 -38.67
CA ASP A 193 3.49 9.69 -37.44
C ASP A 193 2.27 8.94 -36.84
N GLY A 194 2.47 7.68 -36.45
CA GLY A 194 1.42 6.81 -35.91
C GLY A 194 0.57 6.08 -36.96
N THR A 195 0.86 6.25 -38.25
CA THR A 195 0.13 5.60 -39.36
C THR A 195 1.03 4.73 -40.21
N TYR A 196 0.41 3.86 -41.02
CA TYR A 196 1.04 2.81 -41.81
C TYR A 196 0.39 2.75 -43.18
N MET A 197 1.18 2.46 -44.22
CA MET A 197 0.73 2.39 -45.59
C MET A 197 -0.27 1.24 -45.80
N THR A 198 -1.35 1.53 -46.50
CA THR A 198 -2.35 0.54 -46.95
C THR A 198 -2.55 0.55 -48.45
N GLY A 199 -1.96 1.51 -49.17
CA GLY A 199 -1.94 1.56 -50.62
C GLY A 199 -1.21 2.79 -51.13
N VAL A 200 -1.11 2.88 -52.46
CA VAL A 200 -0.53 4.01 -53.18
C VAL A 200 -1.45 4.44 -54.31
N TRP A 201 -1.44 5.74 -54.60
CA TRP A 201 -2.15 6.30 -55.74
C TRP A 201 -1.16 6.67 -56.83
N ARG A 202 -1.51 6.31 -58.05
CA ARG A 202 -0.71 6.54 -59.23
C ARG A 202 -1.37 7.58 -60.16
N ASN A 203 -0.57 8.45 -60.76
CA ASN A 203 -0.96 9.42 -61.77
C ASN A 203 -0.96 8.84 -63.21
N ASN A 204 -1.38 9.63 -64.20
CA ASN A 204 -1.50 9.18 -65.60
C ASN A 204 -0.21 8.54 -66.13
N ASN A 205 -0.34 7.32 -66.67
CA ASN A 205 0.72 6.63 -67.39
C ASN A 205 0.81 7.14 -68.83
N ASN A 206 1.91 7.79 -69.21
CA ASN A 206 2.15 8.22 -70.59
C ASN A 206 3.02 7.24 -71.40
N GLN A 207 3.04 5.95 -71.01
CA GLN A 207 3.79 4.83 -71.61
C GLN A 207 5.33 5.02 -71.56
N ASP A 208 5.87 6.00 -72.29
CA ASP A 208 7.31 6.23 -72.44
C ASP A 208 7.95 6.93 -71.22
N ASN A 209 7.12 7.55 -70.36
CA ASN A 209 7.56 8.21 -69.12
C ASN A 209 6.90 7.57 -67.88
N ASP A 210 7.05 6.25 -67.74
CA ASP A 210 6.52 5.49 -66.60
C ASP A 210 7.48 5.45 -65.40
N GLY A 211 7.71 6.62 -64.81
CA GLY A 211 8.64 6.78 -63.69
C GLY A 211 8.00 6.66 -62.31
N ILE A 212 8.84 6.44 -61.28
CA ILE A 212 8.39 6.30 -59.88
C ILE A 212 7.69 7.55 -59.34
N HIS A 213 8.02 8.73 -59.88
CA HIS A 213 7.40 10.02 -59.56
C HIS A 213 5.87 10.02 -59.75
N LEU A 214 5.35 9.11 -60.59
CA LEU A 214 3.90 8.95 -60.76
C LEU A 214 3.19 8.39 -59.51
N ILE A 215 3.91 7.94 -58.46
CA ILE A 215 3.32 7.68 -57.15
C ILE A 215 3.19 9.01 -56.39
N GLU A 216 1.99 9.57 -56.42
CA GLU A 216 1.74 10.93 -55.89
C GLU A 216 1.09 10.92 -54.50
N LEU A 217 0.45 9.82 -54.10
CA LEU A 217 -0.17 9.71 -52.77
C LEU A 217 0.06 8.34 -52.15
N ALA A 218 0.08 8.30 -50.82
CA ALA A 218 -0.06 7.05 -50.06
C ALA A 218 -1.30 7.07 -49.18
N GLU A 219 -2.03 5.95 -49.16
CA GLU A 219 -3.09 5.75 -48.18
C GLU A 219 -2.45 5.31 -46.86
N CYS A 220 -2.67 6.07 -45.80
CA CYS A 220 -2.07 5.85 -44.49
C CYS A 220 -3.16 5.67 -43.43
N LYS A 221 -3.16 4.54 -42.73
CA LYS A 221 -4.14 4.21 -41.68
C LYS A 221 -3.44 4.01 -40.34
N SER A 222 -4.10 4.42 -39.24
CA SER A 222 -3.60 4.16 -37.88
C SER A 222 -3.54 2.67 -37.58
N ALA A 223 -2.88 2.31 -36.48
CA ALA A 223 -2.91 0.94 -35.98
C ALA A 223 -4.34 0.44 -35.72
N ALA A 224 -4.52 -0.88 -35.79
CA ALA A 224 -5.77 -1.51 -35.43
C ALA A 224 -6.16 -1.19 -33.97
N ALA A 225 -7.44 -0.86 -33.76
CA ALA A 225 -7.92 -0.30 -32.49
C ALA A 225 -7.71 -1.22 -31.27
N HIS A 226 -7.60 -2.54 -31.47
CA HIS A 226 -7.32 -3.51 -30.40
C HIS A 226 -5.91 -3.40 -29.83
N LEU A 227 -5.00 -2.69 -30.51
CA LEU A 227 -3.62 -2.50 -30.07
C LEU A 227 -3.43 -1.28 -29.15
N PHE A 228 -4.44 -0.42 -29.01
CA PHE A 228 -4.36 0.77 -28.17
C PHE A 228 -3.08 1.60 -28.42
N SER A 229 -2.70 1.83 -29.68
CA SER A 229 -1.53 2.63 -30.07
C SER A 229 -1.95 4.09 -30.23
N ALA A 230 -1.29 5.03 -29.53
CA ALA A 230 -1.69 6.44 -29.42
C ALA A 230 -0.76 7.43 -30.14
N GLY A 231 -0.08 7.01 -31.23
CA GLY A 231 0.72 7.89 -32.10
C GLY A 231 2.21 7.54 -32.16
N LYS A 232 3.06 8.52 -32.51
CA LYS A 232 4.51 8.35 -32.76
C LYS A 232 5.25 7.62 -31.63
N GLY A 233 4.96 8.00 -30.38
CA GLY A 233 5.61 7.43 -29.19
C GLY A 233 5.39 5.93 -29.02
N ASP A 234 4.37 5.39 -29.69
CA ASP A 234 3.99 3.98 -29.67
C ASP A 234 4.42 3.23 -30.93
N GLN A 235 5.23 3.83 -31.80
CA GLN A 235 5.85 3.17 -32.94
C GLN A 235 7.31 2.77 -32.66
N ASP A 236 7.67 1.59 -33.14
CA ASP A 236 9.03 1.08 -33.22
C ASP A 236 9.38 0.91 -34.70
N CYS A 237 10.39 1.62 -35.19
CA CYS A 237 10.66 1.77 -36.62
C CYS A 237 12.12 1.44 -36.96
N TYR A 238 12.34 0.99 -38.19
CA TYR A 238 13.66 0.82 -38.78
C TYR A 238 13.59 1.06 -40.29
N LYS A 239 14.75 1.23 -40.91
CA LYS A 239 14.89 1.36 -42.36
C LYS A 239 15.31 0.02 -42.94
N LEU A 240 14.57 -0.47 -43.92
CA LEU A 240 14.93 -1.66 -44.67
C LEU A 240 15.69 -1.21 -45.92
N ASP A 241 16.98 -1.50 -45.97
CA ASP A 241 17.81 -1.36 -47.18
C ASP A 241 17.40 -2.44 -48.19
N ILE A 242 17.02 -2.00 -49.39
CA ILE A 242 16.64 -2.88 -50.49
C ILE A 242 17.48 -2.65 -51.75
N TRP A 243 18.58 -1.88 -51.66
CA TRP A 243 19.31 -1.35 -52.82
C TRP A 243 19.67 -2.47 -53.81
N LYS A 244 20.38 -3.48 -53.32
CA LYS A 244 20.79 -4.63 -54.17
C LYS A 244 19.64 -5.61 -54.45
N THR A 245 18.71 -5.74 -53.51
CA THR A 245 17.67 -6.79 -53.57
C THR A 245 16.58 -6.42 -54.57
N TRP A 246 16.37 -5.13 -54.79
CA TRP A 246 15.31 -4.57 -55.61
C TRP A 246 15.84 -3.88 -56.87
N ASP A 247 17.08 -4.17 -57.28
CA ASP A 247 17.64 -3.89 -58.62
C ASP A 247 17.24 -4.94 -59.68
N SER A 248 16.77 -6.10 -59.23
CA SER A 248 16.30 -7.22 -60.04
C SER A 248 14.96 -7.75 -59.53
N LYS A 249 14.29 -8.66 -60.26
CA LYS A 249 13.01 -9.25 -59.87
C LYS A 249 13.10 -9.92 -58.50
N ASN A 250 12.44 -9.32 -57.52
CA ASN A 250 12.41 -9.85 -56.16
C ASN A 250 11.34 -9.17 -55.31
N TRP A 251 11.11 -9.76 -54.14
CA TRP A 251 10.37 -9.15 -53.05
C TRP A 251 11.28 -8.25 -52.21
N ALA A 252 10.78 -7.07 -51.91
CA ALA A 252 11.25 -6.26 -50.79
C ALA A 252 10.19 -6.32 -49.69
N THR A 253 10.53 -6.79 -48.50
CA THR A 253 9.55 -6.97 -47.41
C THR A 253 10.12 -6.59 -46.06
N CYS A 254 9.37 -5.80 -45.30
CA CYS A 254 9.63 -5.55 -43.89
C CYS A 254 9.75 -6.87 -43.09
N LYS A 255 10.48 -6.84 -41.98
CA LYS A 255 10.57 -7.98 -41.07
C LYS A 255 9.23 -8.27 -40.42
N ALA A 256 9.02 -9.51 -40.00
CA ALA A 256 7.76 -9.96 -39.41
C ALA A 256 7.23 -9.01 -38.32
N GLY A 257 5.96 -8.63 -38.44
CA GLY A 257 5.27 -7.71 -37.53
C GLY A 257 5.49 -6.22 -37.79
N TYR A 258 6.27 -5.83 -38.81
CA TYR A 258 6.44 -4.44 -39.25
C TYR A 258 5.71 -4.18 -40.57
N TYR A 259 5.28 -2.94 -40.75
CA TYR A 259 4.49 -2.47 -41.88
C TYR A 259 5.18 -1.25 -42.48
N MET A 260 5.05 -1.08 -43.79
CA MET A 260 5.57 0.08 -44.49
C MET A 260 4.87 1.34 -43.98
N SER A 261 5.63 2.41 -43.81
CA SER A 261 5.16 3.75 -43.41
C SER A 261 5.82 4.85 -44.23
N GLY A 262 6.57 4.49 -45.27
CA GLY A 262 7.25 5.42 -46.16
C GLY A 262 8.23 4.71 -47.07
N ILE A 263 8.65 5.41 -48.10
CA ILE A 263 9.56 4.95 -49.14
C ILE A 263 10.65 6.01 -49.35
N TYR A 264 11.89 5.57 -49.50
CA TYR A 264 13.02 6.41 -49.86
C TYR A 264 13.42 6.16 -51.30
N ASN A 265 13.67 7.23 -52.04
CA ASN A 265 14.22 7.17 -53.37
C ASN A 265 15.52 7.96 -53.53
N THR A 266 16.42 7.43 -54.37
CA THR A 266 17.63 8.11 -54.86
C THR A 266 17.31 9.01 -56.06
N GLU A 267 18.33 9.67 -56.62
CA GLU A 267 18.16 10.52 -57.80
C GLU A 267 17.82 9.69 -59.05
N GLY A 268 16.72 10.02 -59.71
CA GLY A 268 16.24 9.34 -60.91
C GLY A 268 14.74 9.08 -60.89
N HIS A 269 14.23 8.47 -61.96
CA HIS A 269 12.80 8.19 -62.11
C HIS A 269 12.51 6.71 -62.35
N ARG A 270 13.51 5.82 -62.29
CA ARG A 270 13.33 4.39 -62.57
C ARG A 270 13.04 3.62 -61.29
N LEU A 271 12.50 2.41 -61.43
CA LEU A 271 12.06 1.61 -60.29
C LEU A 271 13.18 1.28 -59.30
N HIS A 272 14.40 1.01 -59.79
CA HIS A 272 15.56 0.74 -58.94
C HIS A 272 15.97 1.94 -58.09
N ASN A 273 15.51 3.16 -58.41
CA ASN A 273 15.74 4.31 -57.55
C ASN A 273 14.94 4.25 -56.24
N ILE A 274 14.06 3.26 -56.03
CA ILE A 274 13.46 2.96 -54.73
C ILE A 274 14.37 2.03 -53.93
N GLU A 275 14.93 2.56 -52.85
CA GLU A 275 16.16 2.01 -52.27
C GLU A 275 16.00 1.65 -50.79
N GLU A 276 15.04 2.27 -50.10
CA GLU A 276 14.71 1.89 -48.72
C GLU A 276 13.20 1.96 -48.43
N PHE A 277 12.74 1.06 -47.56
CA PHE A 277 11.43 1.18 -46.94
C PHE A 277 11.54 1.64 -45.49
N HIS A 278 10.68 2.57 -45.09
CA HIS A 278 10.49 2.89 -43.69
C HIS A 278 9.49 1.89 -43.12
N CYS A 279 9.95 1.02 -42.23
CA CYS A 279 9.17 -0.06 -41.65
C CYS A 279 8.91 0.22 -40.17
N CYS A 280 7.64 0.37 -39.78
CA CYS A 280 7.21 0.65 -38.41
C CYS A 280 6.28 -0.43 -37.88
N ARG A 281 6.21 -0.59 -36.55
CA ARG A 281 5.18 -1.39 -35.88
C ARG A 281 4.64 -0.71 -34.62
N PRO A 282 3.41 -1.02 -34.19
CA PRO A 282 2.95 -0.67 -32.86
C PRO A 282 3.78 -1.41 -31.79
N LYS A 283 4.27 -0.71 -30.77
CA LYS A 283 5.01 -1.30 -29.64
C LYS A 283 4.17 -2.31 -28.87
N SER A 284 2.86 -2.08 -28.84
CA SER A 284 1.84 -2.93 -28.19
C SER A 284 1.49 -4.21 -28.97
N GLN A 285 2.20 -4.50 -30.06
CA GLN A 285 2.03 -5.72 -30.86
C GLN A 285 3.17 -6.71 -30.63
N HIS A 286 2.87 -8.01 -30.70
CA HIS A 286 3.90 -9.03 -30.88
C HIS A 286 4.67 -8.83 -32.20
N LYS A 287 5.92 -9.30 -32.26
CA LYS A 287 6.80 -9.21 -33.45
C LYS A 287 6.42 -10.25 -34.51
N SER A 288 5.15 -10.30 -34.88
CA SER A 288 4.58 -11.17 -35.91
C SER A 288 3.40 -10.47 -36.59
N TRP A 289 3.18 -10.79 -37.86
CA TRP A 289 1.97 -10.39 -38.58
C TRP A 289 0.78 -11.27 -38.18
N GLY A 290 -0.43 -10.79 -38.48
CA GLY A 290 -1.61 -11.66 -38.58
C GLY A 290 -1.64 -12.39 -39.93
N SER A 291 -2.84 -12.61 -40.47
CA SER A 291 -2.99 -13.21 -41.80
C SER A 291 -2.40 -12.30 -42.88
N CYS A 292 -1.77 -12.90 -43.88
CA CYS A 292 -1.19 -12.20 -45.02
C CYS A 292 -1.73 -12.76 -46.33
N TYR A 293 -1.72 -11.92 -47.36
CA TYR A 293 -1.94 -12.30 -48.74
C TYR A 293 -1.13 -11.40 -49.66
N ASN A 294 -0.91 -11.84 -50.90
CA ASN A 294 -0.35 -10.98 -51.93
C ASN A 294 -1.50 -10.39 -52.74
N HIS A 295 -1.55 -9.06 -52.80
CA HIS A 295 -2.50 -8.32 -53.61
C HIS A 295 -1.90 -8.14 -55.01
N ASP A 296 -2.63 -8.61 -56.02
CA ASP A 296 -2.33 -8.36 -57.43
C ASP A 296 -2.48 -6.87 -57.73
N ALA A 297 -1.38 -6.24 -58.16
CA ALA A 297 -1.29 -4.84 -58.55
C ALA A 297 -1.08 -4.66 -60.07
N TRP A 298 -0.98 -5.76 -60.84
CA TRP A 298 -0.57 -5.76 -62.26
C TRP A 298 -1.42 -4.81 -63.09
N VAL A 299 -2.74 -4.83 -62.89
CA VAL A 299 -3.67 -4.00 -63.66
C VAL A 299 -3.87 -2.64 -62.98
N SER A 300 -4.13 -2.65 -61.68
CA SER A 300 -4.55 -1.45 -60.95
C SER A 300 -3.44 -0.40 -60.79
N LEU A 301 -2.17 -0.80 -60.88
CA LEU A 301 -1.02 0.10 -60.82
C LEU A 301 -0.48 0.48 -62.20
N ASN A 302 -1.11 0.03 -63.28
CA ASN A 302 -0.82 0.51 -64.65
C ASN A 302 -1.68 1.71 -65.02
N ASP A 303 -2.88 1.76 -64.45
CA ASP A 303 -3.85 2.83 -64.64
C ASP A 303 -3.73 3.91 -63.57
N LYS A 304 -4.24 5.10 -63.89
CA LYS A 304 -4.39 6.17 -62.91
C LYS A 304 -5.40 5.75 -61.85
N GLY A 305 -5.01 5.81 -60.58
CA GLY A 305 -5.90 5.43 -59.50
C GLY A 305 -5.19 4.83 -58.30
N TRP A 306 -6.01 4.27 -57.42
CA TRP A 306 -5.58 3.65 -56.18
C TRP A 306 -5.34 2.16 -56.36
N THR A 307 -4.18 1.68 -55.90
CA THR A 307 -3.96 0.26 -55.60
C THR A 307 -3.80 0.11 -54.09
N LYS A 308 -4.65 -0.72 -53.46
CA LYS A 308 -4.78 -0.79 -52.00
C LYS A 308 -4.92 -2.23 -51.49
N CYS A 309 -4.31 -2.49 -50.34
CA CYS A 309 -4.67 -3.64 -49.53
C CYS A 309 -6.14 -3.58 -49.08
N ASN A 310 -6.71 -4.75 -48.81
CA ASN A 310 -8.04 -4.91 -48.24
C ASN A 310 -8.14 -4.21 -46.89
N ASN A 311 -9.37 -3.81 -46.51
CA ASN A 311 -9.62 -3.21 -45.20
C ASN A 311 -9.10 -4.11 -44.06
N GLY A 312 -8.33 -3.52 -43.15
CA GLY A 312 -7.70 -4.23 -42.04
C GLY A 312 -6.32 -4.86 -42.36
N TYR A 313 -5.85 -4.75 -43.61
CA TYR A 313 -4.51 -5.16 -44.03
C TYR A 313 -3.66 -3.93 -44.37
N TYR A 314 -2.36 -4.08 -44.15
CA TYR A 314 -1.35 -3.04 -44.33
C TYR A 314 -0.24 -3.56 -45.23
N MET A 315 0.35 -2.66 -46.01
CA MET A 315 1.47 -2.99 -46.87
C MET A 315 2.68 -3.34 -46.00
N VAL A 316 3.29 -4.49 -46.25
CA VAL A 316 4.53 -4.92 -45.60
C VAL A 316 5.67 -5.12 -46.59
N GLY A 317 5.37 -5.08 -47.89
CA GLY A 317 6.35 -5.28 -48.93
C GLY A 317 5.74 -5.13 -50.31
N MET A 318 6.60 -5.10 -51.30
CA MET A 318 6.26 -4.93 -52.71
C MET A 318 7.11 -5.90 -53.54
N TYR A 319 6.53 -6.41 -54.62
CA TYR A 319 7.20 -7.27 -55.59
C TYR A 319 7.44 -6.50 -56.88
N ARG A 320 8.64 -6.63 -57.44
CA ARG A 320 8.95 -6.14 -58.77
C ARG A 320 9.27 -7.28 -59.74
N ASN A 321 8.97 -7.08 -61.01
CA ASN A 321 9.36 -7.94 -62.12
C ASN A 321 10.73 -7.52 -62.72
N ASP A 322 11.13 -8.15 -63.84
CA ASP A 322 12.41 -7.94 -64.52
C ASP A 322 12.45 -6.66 -65.41
N CYS A 323 11.87 -5.55 -64.96
CA CYS A 323 11.92 -4.28 -65.68
C CYS A 323 12.03 -3.05 -64.73
N ASN A 324 12.23 -1.85 -65.30
CA ASN A 324 12.62 -0.64 -64.56
C ASN A 324 11.58 0.50 -64.58
N ASN A 325 10.38 0.22 -65.08
CA ASN A 325 9.25 1.16 -65.08
C ASN A 325 8.38 0.95 -63.84
N LEU A 326 7.55 1.93 -63.48
CA LEU A 326 6.69 1.82 -62.30
C LEU A 326 5.67 0.67 -62.39
N TRP A 327 5.13 0.37 -63.59
CA TRP A 327 4.24 -0.77 -63.81
C TRP A 327 4.88 -2.13 -63.49
N CYS A 328 6.21 -2.19 -63.37
CA CYS A 328 6.91 -3.42 -63.02
C CYS A 328 6.72 -3.79 -61.54
N ILE A 329 6.00 -2.98 -60.76
CA ILE A 329 5.52 -3.34 -59.44
C ILE A 329 4.21 -4.11 -59.60
N GLU A 330 4.30 -5.40 -59.39
CA GLU A 330 3.26 -6.35 -59.78
C GLU A 330 2.41 -6.81 -58.59
N GLU A 331 2.97 -6.85 -57.37
CA GLU A 331 2.23 -7.31 -56.20
C GLU A 331 2.57 -6.51 -54.95
N PHE A 332 1.59 -6.31 -54.07
CA PHE A 332 1.81 -5.86 -52.70
C PHE A 332 1.66 -7.02 -51.74
N LYS A 333 2.57 -7.14 -50.79
CA LYS A 333 2.36 -8.04 -49.65
C LYS A 333 1.54 -7.30 -48.61
N CYS A 334 0.34 -7.79 -48.36
CA CYS A 334 -0.63 -7.20 -47.44
C CYS A 334 -0.80 -8.11 -46.23
N CYS A 335 -0.60 -7.57 -45.02
CA CYS A 335 -0.75 -8.33 -43.78
C CYS A 335 -1.62 -7.60 -42.76
N GLN A 336 -2.39 -8.35 -41.99
CA GLN A 336 -3.09 -7.83 -40.81
C GLN A 336 -2.10 -7.50 -39.70
N MET A 337 -2.52 -6.57 -38.85
CA MET A 337 -1.79 -6.34 -37.62
C MET A 337 -1.80 -7.55 -36.70
N GLY A 338 -0.65 -7.80 -36.05
CA GLY A 338 -0.46 -8.93 -35.14
C GLY A 338 -1.27 -8.81 -33.84
N SER A 339 -1.09 -9.82 -32.99
CA SER A 339 -1.77 -9.89 -31.70
C SER A 339 -1.22 -8.87 -30.69
N TYR A 340 -2.10 -8.43 -29.78
CA TYR A 340 -1.78 -7.50 -28.71
C TYR A 340 -0.88 -8.13 -27.65
N ASN A 341 0.22 -7.47 -27.29
CA ASN A 341 1.21 -7.99 -26.34
C ASN A 341 1.05 -7.48 -24.90
N GLN A 342 0.02 -6.69 -24.60
CA GLN A 342 -0.22 -6.08 -23.30
C GLN A 342 0.85 -5.06 -22.86
N ASP A 343 1.47 -4.38 -23.83
CA ASP A 343 2.41 -3.28 -23.61
C ASP A 343 1.90 -1.99 -24.27
N SER A 344 0.80 -1.46 -23.75
CA SER A 344 0.26 -0.14 -24.10
C SER A 344 0.01 0.68 -22.83
N TYR A 345 -0.25 1.99 -23.01
CA TYR A 345 -0.68 2.88 -21.94
C TYR A 345 -1.84 2.28 -21.14
N VAL A 346 -2.76 1.56 -21.79
CA VAL A 346 -3.96 1.02 -21.14
C VAL A 346 -3.63 -0.05 -20.09
N ASP A 347 -2.47 -0.70 -20.18
CA ASP A 347 -2.02 -1.69 -19.19
C ASP A 347 -1.26 -1.06 -18.00
N LYS A 348 -1.03 0.25 -18.03
CA LYS A 348 -0.24 0.99 -17.04
C LYS A 348 -1.04 2.12 -16.35
N PRO A 349 -2.22 1.84 -15.74
CA PRO A 349 -2.99 2.88 -15.06
C PRO A 349 -2.35 3.30 -13.74
N ILE A 350 -2.64 4.54 -13.36
CA ILE A 350 -2.45 5.03 -11.99
C ILE A 350 -3.73 4.77 -11.21
N ILE A 351 -3.60 4.06 -10.09
CA ILE A 351 -4.68 3.81 -9.14
C ILE A 351 -4.73 4.97 -8.16
N THR A 352 -5.93 5.48 -7.87
CA THR A 352 -6.15 6.57 -6.92
C THR A 352 -7.27 6.24 -5.95
N ILE A 353 -7.06 6.51 -4.67
CA ILE A 353 -8.09 6.45 -3.63
C ILE A 353 -8.09 7.74 -2.82
N LYS A 354 -9.24 8.09 -2.25
CA LYS A 354 -9.35 9.19 -1.28
C LYS A 354 -9.72 8.63 0.08
N THR A 355 -9.05 9.08 1.13
CA THR A 355 -9.27 8.61 2.50
C THR A 355 -9.39 9.79 3.45
N MET A 356 -10.03 9.56 4.60
CA MET A 356 -10.10 10.54 5.68
C MET A 356 -9.14 10.14 6.80
N GLY A 357 -8.19 11.01 7.12
CA GLY A 357 -7.28 10.83 8.25
C GLY A 357 -8.00 10.96 9.60
N THR A 358 -7.32 10.52 10.67
CA THR A 358 -7.86 10.64 12.05
C THR A 358 -7.93 12.09 12.57
N ASP A 359 -7.27 13.02 11.88
CA ASP A 359 -7.33 14.46 12.10
C ASP A 359 -8.48 15.14 11.34
N GLY A 360 -9.30 14.36 10.62
CA GLY A 360 -10.38 14.86 9.77
C GLY A 360 -9.92 15.43 8.43
N ARG A 361 -8.61 15.43 8.12
CA ARG A 361 -8.08 15.90 6.85
C ARG A 361 -8.19 14.82 5.78
N LEU A 362 -8.59 15.22 4.57
CA LEU A 362 -8.70 14.32 3.43
C LEU A 362 -7.35 14.18 2.73
N LYS A 363 -7.06 12.96 2.30
CA LYS A 363 -5.87 12.62 1.53
C LYS A 363 -6.29 11.91 0.25
N GLU A 364 -5.63 12.25 -0.85
CA GLU A 364 -5.67 11.50 -2.10
C GLU A 364 -4.35 10.76 -2.23
N CYS A 365 -4.43 9.44 -2.33
CA CYS A 365 -3.27 8.57 -2.44
C CYS A 365 -3.26 7.84 -3.78
N THR A 366 -2.09 7.70 -4.37
CA THR A 366 -1.89 7.12 -5.70
C THR A 366 -0.81 6.04 -5.70
N MET A 367 -0.88 5.13 -6.66
CA MET A 367 0.11 4.09 -6.92
C MET A 367 0.03 3.66 -8.39
N ASP A 368 1.16 3.39 -9.03
CA ASP A 368 1.20 2.75 -10.34
C ASP A 368 0.74 1.29 -10.20
N ALA A 369 -0.24 0.87 -11.00
CA ALA A 369 -0.74 -0.50 -10.97
C ALA A 369 0.33 -1.56 -11.27
N MET A 370 1.41 -1.16 -11.95
CA MET A 370 2.55 -2.01 -12.30
C MET A 370 3.72 -1.90 -11.30
N ASP A 371 3.57 -1.14 -10.21
CA ASP A 371 4.56 -1.10 -9.13
C ASP A 371 4.65 -2.47 -8.45
N LYS A 372 5.80 -3.12 -8.61
CA LYS A 372 6.17 -4.39 -8.00
C LYS A 372 7.26 -4.23 -6.94
N THR A 373 7.66 -3.00 -6.61
CA THR A 373 8.77 -2.79 -5.69
C THR A 373 8.32 -3.10 -4.26
N PRO A 374 9.15 -3.78 -3.45
CA PRO A 374 8.81 -4.08 -2.06
C PRO A 374 8.48 -2.83 -1.24
N GLU A 375 9.10 -1.69 -1.55
CA GLU A 375 8.89 -0.43 -0.82
C GLU A 375 7.65 0.34 -1.30
N SER A 376 7.06 -0.05 -2.44
CA SER A 376 6.10 0.72 -3.24
C SER A 376 6.56 2.14 -3.53
N LYS A 377 7.56 2.25 -4.42
CA LYS A 377 8.21 3.52 -4.76
C LYS A 377 7.26 4.54 -5.40
N THR A 378 6.18 4.08 -6.03
CA THR A 378 5.18 4.95 -6.68
C THR A 378 4.06 5.38 -5.74
N TYR A 379 4.03 4.86 -4.51
CA TYR A 379 3.04 5.26 -3.52
C TYR A 379 3.27 6.72 -3.09
N SER A 380 2.25 7.54 -3.25
CA SER A 380 2.28 8.92 -2.78
C SER A 380 0.90 9.36 -2.28
N CYS A 381 0.88 10.29 -1.34
CA CYS A 381 -0.36 10.91 -0.86
C CYS A 381 -0.22 12.42 -0.80
N LYS A 382 -1.29 13.14 -1.12
CA LYS A 382 -1.39 14.59 -0.99
C LYS A 382 -2.69 14.97 -0.27
N ALA A 383 -2.67 16.10 0.44
CA ALA A 383 -3.87 16.67 1.04
C ALA A 383 -4.82 17.18 -0.04
N VAL A 384 -6.13 17.00 0.17
CA VAL A 384 -7.20 17.45 -0.75
C VAL A 384 -8.39 18.00 0.03
N SER A 385 -9.29 18.72 -0.64
CA SER A 385 -10.51 19.31 -0.04
C SER A 385 -11.81 18.60 -0.42
N SER A 386 -11.84 17.88 -1.54
CA SER A 386 -13.06 17.24 -2.06
C SER A 386 -13.52 16.04 -1.21
N ARG A 387 -14.79 16.04 -0.80
CA ARG A 387 -15.42 14.99 0.02
C ARG A 387 -16.13 13.87 -0.77
N GLN A 388 -15.98 13.85 -2.09
CA GLN A 388 -16.58 12.83 -2.94
C GLN A 388 -15.71 11.58 -3.05
N ASN A 389 -16.33 10.40 -3.21
CA ASN A 389 -15.67 9.12 -3.45
C ASN A 389 -14.62 8.74 -2.38
N ILE A 390 -14.92 9.04 -1.11
CA ILE A 390 -14.06 8.67 0.01
C ILE A 390 -14.18 7.17 0.28
N LEU A 391 -13.05 6.49 0.29
CA LEU A 391 -12.89 5.14 0.79
C LEU A 391 -12.92 5.17 2.32
N LYS A 392 -13.79 4.34 2.90
CA LYS A 392 -14.05 4.27 4.34
C LYS A 392 -13.76 2.87 4.87
N LEU A 393 -13.52 2.79 6.17
CA LEU A 393 -13.56 1.55 6.93
C LEU A 393 -14.83 1.53 7.77
N ASP A 394 -15.56 0.42 7.67
CA ASP A 394 -16.73 0.15 8.48
C ASP A 394 -16.43 -1.03 9.42
N ALA A 395 -16.71 -0.86 10.71
CA ALA A 395 -16.51 -1.92 11.67
C ALA A 395 -17.57 -3.02 11.47
N VAL A 396 -17.12 -4.26 11.30
CA VAL A 396 -18.00 -5.41 11.05
C VAL A 396 -18.20 -6.23 12.31
N GLU A 397 -17.09 -6.58 12.98
CA GLU A 397 -17.11 -7.49 14.12
C GLU A 397 -15.90 -7.24 15.02
N PHE A 398 -16.09 -7.38 16.33
CA PHE A 398 -15.01 -7.49 17.30
C PHE A 398 -14.99 -8.88 17.93
N LYS A 399 -13.88 -9.57 17.72
CA LYS A 399 -13.61 -10.86 18.37
C LYS A 399 -12.85 -10.61 19.64
N VAL A 400 -13.35 -11.09 20.77
CA VAL A 400 -12.78 -10.78 22.09
C VAL A 400 -12.54 -12.06 22.87
N GLU A 401 -11.37 -12.17 23.50
CA GLU A 401 -10.93 -13.32 24.28
C GLU A 401 -10.48 -12.88 25.69
N ASP A 402 -10.92 -13.58 26.73
CA ASP A 402 -10.38 -13.42 28.09
C ASP A 402 -8.96 -14.02 28.17
N LYS A 403 -7.99 -13.21 28.56
CA LYS A 403 -6.59 -13.62 28.79
C LYS A 403 -6.11 -13.21 30.18
N THR A 404 -7.04 -13.03 31.12
CA THR A 404 -6.73 -12.72 32.50
C THR A 404 -5.91 -13.84 33.10
N GLN A 405 -4.72 -13.51 33.62
CA GLN A 405 -3.94 -14.49 34.35
C GLN A 405 -4.55 -14.64 35.75
N PRO A 406 -4.62 -15.88 36.30
CA PRO A 406 -5.06 -16.07 37.68
C PRO A 406 -4.08 -15.34 38.60
N THR A 407 -4.52 -14.21 39.13
CA THR A 407 -3.71 -13.37 40.01
C THR A 407 -4.18 -13.52 41.44
N THR A 408 -3.28 -13.86 42.35
CA THR A 408 -3.46 -13.69 43.79
C THR A 408 -3.16 -12.24 44.16
N ALA A 409 -4.01 -11.30 43.74
CA ALA A 409 -3.85 -9.91 44.13
C ALA A 409 -3.87 -9.81 45.66
N LYS A 410 -2.82 -9.25 46.24
CA LYS A 410 -2.73 -9.02 47.69
C LYS A 410 -3.55 -7.77 48.03
N PRO A 411 -4.31 -7.76 49.15
CA PRO A 411 -4.96 -6.54 49.61
C PRO A 411 -3.93 -5.46 49.96
N GLU A 412 -4.16 -4.23 49.52
CA GLU A 412 -3.30 -3.06 49.77
C GLU A 412 -4.09 -1.97 50.48
N ARG A 413 -3.43 -1.09 51.24
CA ARG A 413 -4.11 0.05 51.89
C ARG A 413 -4.79 0.94 50.86
N VAL A 414 -5.99 1.41 51.17
CA VAL A 414 -6.68 2.40 50.33
C VAL A 414 -5.86 3.69 50.30
N LYS A 415 -5.48 4.12 49.10
CA LYS A 415 -4.68 5.34 48.91
C LYS A 415 -5.41 6.55 49.52
N ASN A 416 -4.68 7.35 50.29
CA ASN A 416 -5.17 8.55 51.00
C ASN A 416 -6.24 8.30 52.08
N PHE A 417 -6.56 7.04 52.41
CA PHE A 417 -7.38 6.73 53.58
C PHE A 417 -6.54 6.83 54.85
N LYS A 418 -7.06 7.52 55.86
CA LYS A 418 -6.42 7.62 57.17
C LYS A 418 -7.06 6.60 58.12
N PRO A 419 -6.29 5.68 58.73
CA PRO A 419 -6.82 4.75 59.71
C PRO A 419 -7.48 5.50 60.88
N VAL A 420 -8.54 4.92 61.42
CA VAL A 420 -9.30 5.49 62.53
C VAL A 420 -8.94 4.76 63.83
N ILE A 421 -8.82 5.51 64.93
CA ILE A 421 -8.42 4.99 66.24
C ILE A 421 -9.64 4.89 67.17
N CYS A 422 -9.73 3.75 67.86
CA CYS A 422 -10.55 3.55 69.04
C CYS A 422 -9.63 3.53 70.26
N SER A 423 -9.72 4.58 71.09
CA SER A 423 -8.84 4.80 72.24
C SER A 423 -9.01 3.74 73.34
N ALA A 424 -7.98 3.55 74.15
CA ALA A 424 -8.07 2.71 75.34
C ALA A 424 -9.07 3.27 76.37
N SER A 425 -9.78 2.38 77.07
CA SER A 425 -10.71 2.69 78.15
C SER A 425 -10.54 1.67 79.29
N ASN A 426 -10.90 2.04 80.52
CA ASN A 426 -10.82 1.16 81.68
C ASN A 426 -11.79 -0.03 81.59
N ASN A 427 -12.89 0.13 80.86
CA ASN A 427 -13.89 -0.92 80.65
C ASN A 427 -13.90 -1.34 79.18
N ALA A 428 -14.18 -2.62 78.93
CA ALA A 428 -14.43 -3.10 77.58
C ALA A 428 -15.68 -2.40 77.00
N TYR A 429 -15.62 -1.99 75.74
CA TYR A 429 -16.71 -1.27 75.08
C TYR A 429 -16.78 -1.61 73.59
N THR A 430 -17.89 -1.29 72.93
CA THR A 430 -18.01 -1.39 71.47
C THR A 430 -17.71 -0.04 70.85
N CYS A 431 -16.68 0.03 70.03
CA CYS A 431 -16.33 1.21 69.25
C CYS A 431 -17.01 1.13 67.88
N THR A 432 -17.94 2.04 67.61
CA THR A 432 -18.61 2.20 66.31
C THR A 432 -17.94 3.33 65.53
N LYS A 433 -17.45 3.04 64.33
CA LYS A 433 -16.88 4.03 63.41
C LYS A 433 -17.46 3.87 62.01
N THR A 434 -17.77 4.98 61.35
CA THR A 434 -18.14 4.98 59.93
C THR A 434 -16.93 5.40 59.11
N LEU A 435 -16.47 4.50 58.25
CA LEU A 435 -15.36 4.71 57.33
C LEU A 435 -15.93 5.16 55.99
N LYS A 436 -15.55 6.35 55.53
CA LYS A 436 -15.96 6.89 54.22
C LYS A 436 -14.74 6.98 53.31
N THR A 437 -14.88 6.52 52.07
CA THR A 437 -13.80 6.59 51.09
C THR A 437 -14.34 6.67 49.66
N ALA A 438 -13.56 7.31 48.78
CA ALA A 438 -13.86 7.43 47.37
C ALA A 438 -12.88 6.56 46.58
N ILE A 439 -13.38 5.55 45.89
CA ILE A 439 -12.58 4.58 45.15
C ILE A 439 -12.67 4.85 43.65
N GLN A 440 -11.52 5.11 43.04
CA GLN A 440 -11.43 5.25 41.58
C GLN A 440 -11.19 3.88 40.93
N THR A 441 -12.02 3.54 39.95
CA THR A 441 -11.85 2.41 39.02
C THR A 441 -11.74 2.94 37.60
N THR A 442 -10.82 2.39 36.83
CA THR A 442 -10.58 2.79 35.44
C THR A 442 -10.75 1.58 34.53
N THR A 443 -11.57 1.74 33.50
CA THR A 443 -11.60 0.86 32.33
C THR A 443 -10.81 1.51 31.19
N SER A 444 -10.04 0.72 30.45
CA SER A 444 -9.15 1.24 29.40
C SER A 444 -9.15 0.35 28.16
N LEU A 445 -9.57 0.91 27.02
CA LEU A 445 -9.45 0.34 25.69
C LEU A 445 -8.14 0.80 25.04
N VAL A 446 -7.15 -0.10 25.03
CA VAL A 446 -5.81 0.13 24.49
C VAL A 446 -5.72 -0.43 23.07
N ILE A 447 -5.34 0.42 22.11
CA ILE A 447 -5.11 0.01 20.72
C ILE A 447 -3.63 -0.33 20.56
N GLY A 448 -3.32 -1.60 20.31
CA GLY A 448 -1.94 -2.06 20.12
C GLY A 448 -1.47 -1.98 18.68
N THR A 449 -2.30 -2.46 17.74
CA THR A 449 -2.15 -2.20 16.31
C THR A 449 -3.42 -1.58 15.78
N GLY A 450 -3.23 -0.51 15.03
CA GLY A 450 -4.31 0.35 14.56
C GLY A 450 -4.05 0.87 13.16
N PHE A 451 -4.72 1.94 12.77
CA PHE A 451 -4.52 2.62 11.51
C PHE A 451 -4.80 4.13 11.64
N GLN A 452 -4.21 4.90 10.73
CA GLN A 452 -4.35 6.36 10.67
C GLN A 452 -5.52 6.83 9.79
N MET A 453 -6.56 6.00 9.65
CA MET A 453 -7.76 6.30 8.87
C MET A 453 -9.00 6.29 9.77
N GLY A 454 -9.94 7.20 9.48
CA GLY A 454 -11.22 7.25 10.19
C GLY A 454 -12.08 6.01 9.97
N VAL A 455 -12.88 5.67 10.98
CA VAL A 455 -13.76 4.49 10.96
C VAL A 455 -15.19 4.90 11.24
N SER A 456 -16.12 4.27 10.53
CA SER A 456 -17.53 4.23 10.88
C SER A 456 -17.79 2.98 11.72
N VAL A 457 -18.44 3.15 12.86
CA VAL A 457 -18.85 2.06 13.74
C VAL A 457 -20.37 2.18 13.89
N SER A 458 -21.11 1.17 13.44
CA SER A 458 -22.57 1.15 13.59
C SER A 458 -22.97 0.80 15.04
N ASN A 459 -24.21 1.09 15.41
CA ASN A 459 -24.73 0.74 16.74
C ASN A 459 -24.99 -0.76 16.91
N THR A 460 -24.86 -1.56 15.84
CA THR A 460 -25.18 -2.99 15.79
C THR A 460 -23.96 -3.85 15.50
N VAL A 461 -22.74 -3.34 15.72
CA VAL A 461 -21.51 -4.11 15.47
C VAL A 461 -21.49 -5.35 16.34
N GLY A 462 -21.28 -6.51 15.70
CA GLY A 462 -21.23 -7.79 16.41
C GLY A 462 -20.02 -7.86 17.32
N VAL A 463 -20.24 -8.20 18.59
CA VAL A 463 -19.20 -8.62 19.53
C VAL A 463 -19.39 -10.12 19.74
N SER A 464 -18.36 -10.92 19.46
CA SER A 464 -18.48 -12.39 19.40
C SER A 464 -18.97 -13.02 20.71
N ALA A 465 -19.79 -14.08 20.58
CA ALA A 465 -20.64 -14.68 21.62
C ALA A 465 -19.95 -15.40 22.80
N GLU A 466 -18.62 -15.54 22.81
CA GLU A 466 -17.87 -15.94 24.02
C GLU A 466 -17.77 -14.79 25.04
N ALA A 467 -18.66 -13.80 24.92
CA ALA A 467 -18.79 -12.63 25.74
C ALA A 467 -18.87 -13.05 27.21
N PHE A 468 -17.71 -13.02 27.85
CA PHE A 468 -17.51 -12.78 29.26
C PHE A 468 -18.61 -11.84 29.79
N GLY A 469 -19.14 -12.16 30.97
CA GLY A 469 -20.48 -11.78 31.47
C GLY A 469 -21.16 -10.53 30.87
N VAL A 470 -22.47 -10.63 30.59
CA VAL A 470 -23.34 -9.64 29.90
C VAL A 470 -22.95 -8.16 30.11
N SER A 471 -22.68 -7.74 31.36
CA SER A 471 -22.31 -6.36 31.71
C SER A 471 -21.01 -5.85 31.08
N ALA A 472 -20.01 -6.72 30.92
CA ALA A 472 -18.74 -6.36 30.31
C ALA A 472 -18.88 -6.26 28.78
N SER A 473 -19.68 -7.13 28.16
CA SER A 473 -19.99 -7.05 26.72
C SER A 473 -20.68 -5.73 26.35
N SER A 474 -21.65 -5.28 27.15
CA SER A 474 -22.33 -4.01 26.92
C SER A 474 -21.39 -2.80 27.05
N GLU A 475 -20.54 -2.75 28.08
CA GLU A 475 -19.60 -1.62 28.25
C GLU A 475 -18.54 -1.60 27.14
N PHE A 476 -18.04 -2.75 26.71
CA PHE A 476 -17.12 -2.83 25.57
C PHE A 476 -17.76 -2.29 24.29
N SER A 477 -19.00 -2.71 24.00
CA SER A 477 -19.76 -2.24 22.84
C SER A 477 -19.93 -0.72 22.85
N VAL A 478 -20.28 -0.13 23.99
CA VAL A 478 -20.39 1.34 24.16
C VAL A 478 -19.07 2.04 23.86
N GLN A 479 -17.94 1.55 24.40
CA GLN A 479 -16.62 2.16 24.16
C GLN A 479 -16.17 2.07 22.70
N VAL A 480 -16.47 0.96 22.04
CA VAL A 480 -16.16 0.74 20.62
C VAL A 480 -17.04 1.62 19.73
N SER A 481 -18.35 1.69 19.97
CA SER A 481 -19.27 2.55 19.21
C SER A 481 -18.95 4.04 19.36
N ALA A 482 -18.41 4.46 20.51
CA ALA A 482 -17.93 5.83 20.71
C ALA A 482 -16.57 6.13 20.01
N SER A 483 -15.92 5.13 19.42
CA SER A 483 -14.58 5.25 18.85
C SER A 483 -14.63 5.52 17.35
N THR A 484 -14.27 6.75 16.95
CA THR A 484 -14.19 7.17 15.53
C THR A 484 -12.83 6.91 14.87
N SER A 485 -11.86 6.43 15.65
CA SER A 485 -10.49 6.14 15.18
C SER A 485 -9.86 5.04 16.03
N PHE A 486 -9.13 4.15 15.37
CA PHE A 486 -8.36 3.08 16.02
C PHE A 486 -6.87 3.32 15.80
N ASN A 487 -6.35 4.44 16.32
CA ASN A 487 -4.92 4.77 16.31
C ASN A 487 -4.31 4.37 17.67
N VAL A 488 -3.11 3.79 17.66
CA VAL A 488 -2.37 3.38 18.87
C VAL A 488 -2.13 4.50 19.89
N GLU A 489 -2.10 5.76 19.45
CA GLU A 489 -1.95 6.95 20.31
C GLU A 489 -3.25 7.33 21.05
N ARG A 490 -4.39 6.75 20.67
CA ARG A 490 -5.72 7.14 21.15
C ARG A 490 -6.33 6.10 22.09
N THR A 491 -5.54 5.59 23.04
CA THR A 491 -6.09 4.76 24.13
C THR A 491 -7.23 5.51 24.81
N LYS A 492 -8.38 4.85 24.95
CA LYS A 492 -9.58 5.41 25.58
C LYS A 492 -9.67 4.87 27.00
N SER A 493 -9.81 5.75 27.98
CA SER A 493 -10.01 5.36 29.37
C SER A 493 -11.20 6.10 29.95
N LYS A 494 -11.99 5.41 30.78
CA LYS A 494 -13.07 5.98 31.56
C LYS A 494 -12.80 5.64 33.02
N THR A 495 -12.67 6.67 33.85
CA THR A 495 -12.51 6.53 35.29
C THR A 495 -13.84 6.85 35.96
N ILE A 496 -14.28 5.96 36.85
CA ILE A 496 -15.48 6.12 37.66
C ILE A 496 -15.02 6.20 39.10
N THR A 497 -15.53 7.19 39.83
CA THR A 497 -15.36 7.31 41.28
C THR A 497 -16.59 6.72 41.95
N VAL A 498 -16.38 5.76 42.83
CA VAL A 498 -17.42 5.12 43.63
C VAL A 498 -17.21 5.54 45.08
N GLU A 499 -18.19 6.25 45.63
CA GLU A 499 -18.22 6.55 47.05
C GLU A 499 -18.64 5.30 47.82
N ASP A 500 -17.97 5.04 48.94
CA ASP A 500 -18.21 3.91 49.82
C ASP A 500 -18.36 4.36 51.27
N GLU A 501 -19.28 3.71 51.97
CA GLU A 501 -19.52 3.90 53.39
C GLU A 501 -19.60 2.54 54.09
N THR A 502 -18.63 2.29 54.98
CA THR A 502 -18.55 1.07 55.79
C THR A 502 -18.72 1.44 57.26
N LYS A 503 -19.78 0.97 57.92
CA LYS A 503 -19.93 1.11 59.37
C LYS A 503 -19.30 -0.10 60.06
N VAL A 504 -18.44 0.15 61.04
CA VAL A 504 -17.64 -0.88 61.71
C VAL A 504 -17.87 -0.79 63.22
N ASP A 505 -18.37 -1.88 63.79
CA ASP A 505 -18.52 -2.11 65.22
C ASP A 505 -17.45 -3.09 65.70
N VAL A 506 -16.52 -2.63 66.55
CA VAL A 506 -15.42 -3.44 67.08
C VAL A 506 -15.49 -3.49 68.60
N LYS A 507 -15.43 -4.68 69.18
CA LYS A 507 -15.27 -4.83 70.64
C LYS A 507 -13.83 -4.49 71.03
N VAL A 508 -13.66 -3.45 71.82
CA VAL A 508 -12.37 -2.97 72.36
C VAL A 508 -12.20 -3.49 73.79
N PRO A 509 -11.19 -4.33 74.08
CA PRO A 509 -10.90 -4.78 75.44
C PRO A 509 -10.44 -3.63 76.35
N ALA A 510 -10.60 -3.82 77.68
CA ALA A 510 -10.08 -2.87 78.66
C ALA A 510 -8.56 -2.62 78.46
N HIS A 511 -8.15 -1.37 78.59
CA HIS A 511 -6.77 -0.89 78.46
C HIS A 511 -6.07 -1.15 77.11
N LYS A 512 -6.81 -1.53 76.07
CA LYS A 512 -6.26 -1.71 74.72
C LYS A 512 -6.74 -0.61 73.77
N GLN A 513 -5.84 -0.15 72.91
CA GLN A 513 -6.18 0.66 71.75
C GLN A 513 -6.32 -0.23 70.50
N ILE A 514 -7.28 0.12 69.64
CA ILE A 514 -7.49 -0.54 68.36
C ILE A 514 -7.46 0.49 67.23
N MET A 515 -6.78 0.13 66.14
CA MET A 515 -6.78 0.85 64.88
C MET A 515 -7.64 0.10 63.86
N ILE A 516 -8.50 0.83 63.16
CA ILE A 516 -9.36 0.33 62.09
C ILE A 516 -8.88 0.94 60.76
N ASP A 517 -8.58 0.09 59.79
CA ASP A 517 -8.06 0.45 58.48
C ASP A 517 -8.86 -0.24 57.37
N LEU A 518 -8.73 0.25 56.14
CA LEU A 518 -9.35 -0.34 54.94
C LEU A 518 -8.28 -0.81 53.97
N LEU A 519 -8.33 -2.10 53.63
CA LEU A 519 -7.57 -2.69 52.55
C LEU A 519 -8.48 -2.84 51.32
N ARG A 520 -7.94 -2.58 50.13
CA ARG A 520 -8.58 -2.83 48.85
C ARG A 520 -7.90 -3.99 48.16
N LYS A 521 -8.70 -4.95 47.70
CA LYS A 521 -8.26 -6.03 46.82
C LYS A 521 -8.91 -5.81 45.45
N LYS A 522 -8.08 -5.37 44.49
CA LYS A 522 -8.49 -5.11 43.11
C LYS A 522 -7.92 -6.17 42.17
N VAL A 523 -8.79 -6.77 41.35
CA VAL A 523 -8.42 -7.70 40.27
C VAL A 523 -9.07 -7.21 38.99
N ASP A 524 -8.25 -6.65 38.10
CA ASP A 524 -8.68 -6.26 36.76
C ASP A 524 -8.71 -7.48 35.82
N ILE A 525 -9.73 -7.52 34.97
CA ILE A 525 -9.88 -8.52 33.92
C ILE A 525 -9.27 -7.94 32.64
N ILE A 526 -8.45 -8.74 31.95
CA ILE A 526 -7.71 -8.33 30.76
C ILE A 526 -8.24 -9.10 29.56
N TYR A 527 -8.96 -8.39 28.70
CA TYR A 527 -9.45 -8.92 27.43
C TYR A 527 -8.53 -8.55 26.28
N LYS A 528 -8.31 -9.48 25.35
CA LYS A 528 -7.70 -9.20 24.05
C LYS A 528 -8.78 -9.12 23.00
N TRP A 529 -8.70 -8.13 22.11
CA TRP A 529 -9.68 -7.95 21.06
C TRP A 529 -9.03 -7.82 19.68
N LYS A 530 -9.74 -8.31 18.66
CA LYS A 530 -9.44 -8.15 17.24
C LYS A 530 -10.67 -7.55 16.55
N GLY A 531 -10.52 -6.33 16.06
CA GLY A 531 -11.53 -5.68 15.23
C GLY A 531 -11.36 -6.05 13.77
N ILE A 532 -12.46 -6.33 13.08
CA ILE A 532 -12.55 -6.57 11.64
C ILE A 532 -13.25 -5.36 11.02
N PHE A 533 -12.56 -4.69 10.11
CA PHE A 533 -13.05 -3.48 9.46
C PHE A 533 -13.07 -3.69 7.95
N ARG A 534 -14.20 -3.45 7.31
CA ARG A 534 -14.39 -3.69 5.89
C ARG A 534 -14.32 -2.40 5.09
N LEU A 535 -13.59 -2.46 3.99
CA LEU A 535 -13.46 -1.35 3.06
C LEU A 535 -14.74 -1.13 2.27
N LEU A 536 -15.21 0.11 2.24
CA LEU A 536 -16.36 0.58 1.46
C LEU A 536 -15.98 1.83 0.67
N GLY A 537 -16.62 2.03 -0.48
CA GLY A 537 -16.43 3.20 -1.32
C GLY A 537 -15.72 2.87 -2.62
N LYS A 538 -15.20 3.92 -3.27
CA LYS A 538 -14.75 3.87 -4.65
C LYS A 538 -13.26 4.12 -4.79
N TYR A 539 -12.70 3.65 -5.89
CA TYR A 539 -11.35 3.98 -6.35
C TYR A 539 -11.41 4.42 -7.81
N LYS A 540 -10.37 5.13 -8.25
CA LYS A 540 -10.24 5.65 -9.60
C LYS A 540 -9.03 5.02 -10.29
N LEU A 541 -9.18 4.70 -11.56
CA LEU A 541 -8.06 4.42 -12.47
C LEU A 541 -7.93 5.60 -13.44
N SER A 542 -6.70 6.00 -13.73
CA SER A 542 -6.39 7.06 -14.68
C SER A 542 -5.26 6.61 -15.60
N TRP A 543 -5.33 6.97 -16.88
CA TRP A 543 -4.35 6.60 -17.89
C TRP A 543 -3.67 7.83 -18.49
N SER A 544 -2.53 7.64 -19.14
CA SER A 544 -1.75 8.75 -19.72
C SER A 544 -2.42 9.44 -20.90
N ASN A 545 -3.39 8.78 -21.55
CA ASN A 545 -4.21 9.38 -22.61
C ASN A 545 -5.31 10.34 -22.07
N GLY A 546 -5.42 10.48 -20.73
CA GLY A 546 -6.42 11.32 -20.08
C GLY A 546 -7.70 10.60 -19.68
N ASP A 547 -7.91 9.36 -20.14
CA ASP A 547 -9.08 8.57 -19.72
C ASP A 547 -9.03 8.29 -18.22
N GLN A 548 -10.20 8.25 -17.60
CA GLN A 548 -10.37 7.93 -16.19
C GLN A 548 -11.68 7.17 -15.98
N THR A 549 -11.68 6.22 -15.04
CA THR A 549 -12.91 5.54 -14.60
C THR A 549 -12.91 5.38 -13.09
N THR A 550 -14.09 5.45 -12.48
CA THR A 550 -14.28 5.27 -11.04
C THR A 550 -15.16 4.06 -10.80
N GLN A 551 -14.67 3.12 -9.99
CA GLN A 551 -15.36 1.86 -9.68
C GLN A 551 -15.50 1.67 -8.18
N ASP A 552 -16.51 0.90 -7.77
CA ASP A 552 -16.64 0.48 -6.38
C ASP A 552 -15.55 -0.54 -6.02
N ILE A 553 -15.02 -0.48 -4.80
CA ILE A 553 -13.96 -1.39 -4.34
C ILE A 553 -14.34 -2.87 -4.46
N THR A 554 -15.64 -3.18 -4.44
CA THR A 554 -16.20 -4.53 -4.65
C THR A 554 -15.95 -5.11 -6.03
N THR A 555 -15.69 -4.27 -7.04
CA THR A 555 -15.39 -4.73 -8.41
C THR A 555 -14.04 -5.44 -8.53
N VAL A 556 -13.13 -5.22 -7.56
CA VAL A 556 -11.75 -5.72 -7.60
C VAL A 556 -11.35 -6.52 -6.36
N LEU A 557 -11.87 -6.16 -5.17
CA LEU A 557 -11.60 -6.87 -3.93
C LEU A 557 -12.87 -7.50 -3.39
N SER A 558 -12.74 -8.73 -2.85
CA SER A 558 -13.85 -9.48 -2.24
C SER A 558 -13.38 -10.24 -1.00
N GLY A 559 -14.33 -10.60 -0.13
CA GLY A 559 -14.07 -11.31 1.11
C GLY A 559 -13.01 -10.64 1.98
N THR A 560 -12.09 -11.43 2.53
CA THR A 560 -11.01 -10.97 3.41
C THR A 560 -10.03 -9.99 2.75
N ASN A 561 -10.00 -9.89 1.42
CA ASN A 561 -9.19 -8.88 0.73
C ASN A 561 -9.74 -7.46 0.91
N ARG A 562 -11.01 -7.31 1.33
CA ARG A 562 -11.58 -6.03 1.73
C ARG A 562 -11.43 -5.73 3.21
N ASP A 563 -10.97 -6.70 3.99
CA ASP A 563 -10.91 -6.56 5.44
C ASP A 563 -9.53 -6.03 5.86
N MET A 564 -9.57 -5.11 6.82
CA MET A 564 -8.46 -4.57 7.59
C MET A 564 -8.69 -4.94 9.04
N TYR A 565 -7.61 -5.06 9.79
CA TYR A 565 -7.69 -5.54 11.17
C TYR A 565 -7.04 -4.52 12.10
N ALA A 566 -7.62 -4.38 13.29
CA ALA A 566 -6.97 -3.73 14.42
C ALA A 566 -6.94 -4.71 15.60
N PHE A 567 -5.99 -4.49 16.50
CA PHE A 567 -5.76 -5.34 17.65
C PHE A 567 -5.47 -4.52 18.89
N GLY A 568 -5.93 -5.00 20.04
CA GLY A 568 -5.64 -4.33 21.29
C GLY A 568 -5.99 -5.13 22.53
N THR A 569 -5.99 -4.41 23.64
CA THR A 569 -6.34 -4.92 24.97
C THR A 569 -7.45 -4.06 25.55
N TRP A 570 -8.35 -4.65 26.31
CA TRP A 570 -9.32 -3.92 27.10
C TRP A 570 -9.18 -4.35 28.56
N ASN A 571 -8.85 -3.39 29.42
CA ASN A 571 -8.80 -3.59 30.86
C ASN A 571 -10.18 -3.25 31.42
N TYR A 572 -10.83 -4.24 31.99
CA TYR A 572 -12.15 -4.11 32.61
C TYR A 572 -12.01 -4.26 34.13
N PRO A 573 -12.61 -3.36 34.92
CA PRO A 573 -12.66 -3.51 36.37
C PRO A 573 -13.40 -4.79 36.74
N GLY A 574 -12.68 -5.78 37.27
CA GLY A 574 -13.23 -7.06 37.68
C GLY A 574 -13.72 -7.02 39.13
N THR A 575 -13.07 -7.80 39.97
CA THR A 575 -13.37 -7.84 41.41
C THR A 575 -12.70 -6.64 42.10
N ASP A 576 -13.49 -5.83 42.79
CA ASP A 576 -13.00 -4.73 43.61
C ASP A 576 -13.68 -4.78 44.98
N VAL A 577 -12.92 -5.20 45.99
CA VAL A 577 -13.43 -5.53 47.32
C VAL A 577 -12.68 -4.72 48.37
N LEU A 578 -13.42 -4.12 49.29
CA LEU A 578 -12.89 -3.52 50.51
C LEU A 578 -12.90 -4.54 51.63
N GLN A 579 -11.85 -4.55 52.44
CA GLN A 579 -11.66 -5.42 53.58
C GLN A 579 -11.31 -4.57 54.79
N VAL A 580 -12.07 -4.73 55.88
CA VAL A 580 -11.79 -4.07 57.15
C VAL A 580 -10.63 -4.79 57.82
N LEU A 581 -9.56 -4.05 58.10
CA LEU A 581 -8.42 -4.51 58.87
C LEU A 581 -8.45 -3.86 60.25
N VAL A 582 -8.56 -4.69 61.28
CA VAL A 582 -8.45 -4.26 62.67
C VAL A 582 -7.07 -4.64 63.18
N THR A 583 -6.37 -3.71 63.81
CA THR A 583 -5.03 -3.94 64.40
C THR A 583 -4.98 -3.44 65.84
N ASP A 584 -4.45 -4.23 66.77
CA ASP A 584 -4.23 -3.77 68.15
C ASP A 584 -2.88 -3.06 68.31
N GLN A 585 -2.63 -2.53 69.52
CA GLN A 585 -1.38 -1.83 69.86
C GLN A 585 -0.12 -2.71 69.81
N TYR A 586 -0.26 -4.04 69.74
CA TYR A 586 0.85 -4.99 69.65
C TYR A 586 1.08 -5.50 68.22
N GLY A 587 0.26 -5.04 67.26
CA GLY A 587 0.34 -5.43 65.86
C GLY A 587 -0.43 -6.70 65.50
N ASN A 588 -1.26 -7.24 66.41
CA ASN A 588 -2.17 -8.34 66.10
C ASN A 588 -3.26 -7.85 65.14
N LYS A 589 -3.54 -8.62 64.09
CA LYS A 589 -4.40 -8.21 62.97
C LYS A 589 -5.57 -9.17 62.80
N LYS A 590 -6.74 -8.62 62.48
CA LYS A 590 -7.95 -9.38 62.15
C LYS A 590 -8.69 -8.77 60.96
N THR A 591 -9.15 -9.63 60.06
CA THR A 591 -9.94 -9.26 58.88
C THR A 591 -11.19 -10.14 58.81
N GLU A 592 -12.33 -9.62 59.25
CA GLU A 592 -13.61 -10.37 59.28
C GLU A 592 -14.68 -9.82 58.33
N CYS A 593 -14.55 -8.59 57.85
CA CYS A 593 -15.56 -7.96 56.99
C CYS A 593 -14.99 -7.62 55.61
N GLN A 594 -15.63 -8.12 54.56
CA GLN A 594 -15.32 -7.81 53.18
C GLN A 594 -16.59 -7.54 52.38
N HIS A 595 -16.57 -6.55 51.50
CA HIS A 595 -17.69 -6.27 50.59
C HIS A 595 -17.21 -5.61 49.29
N LYS A 596 -18.06 -5.62 48.27
CA LYS A 596 -17.77 -4.93 47.00
C LYS A 596 -17.74 -3.42 47.23
N THR A 597 -16.87 -2.71 46.53
CA THR A 597 -16.85 -1.24 46.57
C THR A 597 -18.21 -0.66 46.17
N GLY A 598 -18.71 0.32 46.92
CA GLY A 598 -19.97 1.03 46.68
C GLY A 598 -21.19 0.36 47.32
N SER A 599 -21.05 -0.83 47.89
CA SER A 599 -22.12 -1.43 48.69
C SER A 599 -22.02 -0.92 50.12
N LYS A 600 -22.95 -0.07 50.57
CA LYS A 600 -23.06 0.29 51.99
C LYS A 600 -23.08 -0.99 52.83
N LYS A 601 -22.22 -1.08 53.84
CA LYS A 601 -22.06 -2.30 54.63
C LYS A 601 -21.89 -2.00 56.12
N ASP A 602 -22.62 -2.74 56.93
CA ASP A 602 -22.41 -2.84 58.37
C ASP A 602 -21.54 -4.07 58.67
N CYS A 603 -20.48 -3.85 59.45
CA CYS A 603 -19.48 -4.82 59.82
C CYS A 603 -19.39 -4.92 61.34
N SER A 604 -19.54 -6.12 61.90
CA SER A 604 -19.25 -6.37 63.31
C SER A 604 -18.04 -7.28 63.42
N VAL A 605 -17.02 -6.85 64.16
CA VAL A 605 -15.78 -7.62 64.37
C VAL A 605 -15.74 -8.09 65.82
N ALA A 606 -15.72 -9.41 66.01
CA ALA A 606 -15.49 -9.97 67.34
C ALA A 606 -14.06 -9.60 67.77
N GLY A 607 -13.87 -9.06 68.98
CA GLY A 607 -12.64 -8.37 69.40
C GLY A 607 -11.31 -9.13 69.17
N LEU A 608 -10.20 -8.40 69.27
CA LEU A 608 -8.82 -8.85 69.09
C LEU A 608 -8.17 -9.41 70.36
#